data_AF-A0A3M1FDJ5-F1
#
_entry.id   AF-A0A3M1FDJ5-F1
#
_cell.length_a   1.000
_cell.length_b   1.000
_cell.length_c   1.000
_cell.angle_alpha   90.00
_cell.angle_beta   90.00
_cell.angle_gamma   90.00
#
_symmetry.space_group_name_H-M   'P 1'
#
loop_
_entity.id
_entity.type
_entity.pdbx_description
1 polymer ?
#
loop_
_entity_poly.entity_id
_entity_poly.type
_entity_poly.pdbx_seq_one_letter_code
_entity_poly.pdbx_strand_id
1 'polypeptide(L)'
;MLCEFLYGVNEKKKITAKQVRDAIIKCFSEAHELVITTQPEFAKTKKLTKKMKEEWARDFVKSIFRTRGADFEKPTVEDLVYVVEQLKSYASLFRSPAIIEKNAKQIMGLIKKIKD
;
A
#
# COMPACT_ATOMS: atom_id res chain seq x y z
N MET A 1 -5.19 -26.85 -2.48
CA MET A 1 -5.68 -25.63 -1.80
C MET A 1 -4.62 -24.54 -1.98
N LEU A 2 -4.82 -23.60 -2.91
CA LEU A 2 -3.85 -22.53 -3.17
C LEU A 2 -3.76 -21.63 -1.93
N CYS A 3 -2.55 -21.30 -1.49
CA CYS A 3 -2.35 -20.25 -0.49
C CYS A 3 -2.61 -18.91 -1.19
N GLU A 4 -3.72 -18.26 -0.84
CA GLU A 4 -3.98 -16.90 -1.31
C GLU A 4 -3.01 -15.96 -0.59
N PHE A 5 -2.15 -15.30 -1.38
CA PHE A 5 -1.26 -14.24 -0.90
C PHE A 5 -1.87 -12.90 -1.29
N LEU A 6 -2.32 -12.13 -0.31
CA LEU A 6 -2.79 -10.77 -0.53
C LEU A 6 -1.60 -9.82 -0.38
N TYR A 7 -1.14 -9.23 -1.50
CA TYR A 7 0.03 -8.34 -1.54
C TYR A 7 1.27 -8.94 -0.86
N GLY A 8 1.48 -10.25 -0.98
CA GLY A 8 2.62 -10.95 -0.36
C GLY A 8 2.39 -11.41 1.08
N VAL A 9 1.23 -11.17 1.67
CA VAL A 9 0.86 -11.66 3.01
C VAL A 9 0.10 -12.98 2.89
N ASN A 10 0.56 -14.00 3.62
CA ASN A 10 -0.14 -15.27 3.74
C ASN A 10 -1.16 -15.19 4.88
N GLU A 11 -2.44 -15.13 4.53
CA GLU A 11 -3.52 -14.96 5.50
C GLU A 11 -3.81 -16.19 6.38
N LYS A 12 -3.17 -17.33 6.09
CA LYS A 12 -3.25 -18.57 6.90
C LYS A 12 -2.20 -18.63 8.02
N LYS A 13 -1.28 -17.67 8.07
CA LYS A 13 -0.22 -17.59 9.10
C LYS A 13 -0.49 -16.40 10.04
N LYS A 14 0.23 -16.33 11.18
CA LYS A 14 0.21 -15.12 12.03
C LYS A 14 0.68 -13.93 11.19
N ILE A 15 -0.16 -12.91 11.11
CA ILE A 15 0.12 -11.65 10.43
C ILE A 15 0.74 -10.68 11.44
N THR A 16 1.83 -10.03 11.05
CA THR A 16 2.50 -8.99 11.84
C THR A 16 2.26 -7.61 11.22
N ALA A 17 2.34 -6.56 12.04
CA ALA A 17 2.21 -5.19 11.57
C ALA A 17 3.24 -4.83 10.47
N LYS A 18 4.47 -5.35 10.59
CA LYS A 18 5.52 -5.19 9.57
C LYS A 18 5.12 -5.80 8.22
N GLN A 19 4.49 -6.98 8.22
CA GLN A 19 3.99 -7.60 6.99
C GLN A 19 2.87 -6.78 6.36
N VAL A 20 1.97 -6.22 7.17
CA VAL A 20 0.88 -5.38 6.66
C VAL A 20 1.40 -4.05 6.11
N ARG A 21 2.41 -3.44 6.73
CA ARG A 21 3.14 -2.29 6.16
C ARG A 21 3.72 -2.61 4.78
N ASP A 22 4.38 -3.75 4.64
CA ASP A 22 4.93 -4.16 3.35
C ASP A 22 3.82 -4.44 2.30
N ALA A 23 2.68 -4.98 2.74
CA ALA A 23 1.49 -5.16 1.93
C ALA A 23 0.91 -3.82 1.44
N ILE A 24 0.87 -2.79 2.29
CA ILE A 24 0.44 -1.43 1.94
C ILE A 24 1.32 -0.87 0.82
N ILE A 25 2.65 -0.96 0.97
CA ILE A 25 3.61 -0.48 -0.04
C ILE A 25 3.37 -1.18 -1.38
N LYS A 26 3.21 -2.50 -1.36
CA LYS A 26 2.99 -3.29 -2.57
C LYS A 26 1.64 -2.97 -3.22
N CYS A 27 0.56 -2.91 -2.45
CA CYS A 27 -0.76 -2.49 -2.91
C CYS A 27 -0.72 -1.12 -3.59
N PHE A 28 -0.06 -0.15 -2.96
CA PHE A 28 0.05 1.20 -3.50
C PHE A 28 0.90 1.25 -4.78
N SER A 29 2.03 0.55 -4.81
CA SER A 29 2.88 0.42 -6.00
C SER A 29 2.13 -0.19 -7.19
N GLU A 30 1.41 -1.31 -6.96
CA GLU A 30 0.61 -1.99 -7.98
C GLU A 30 -0.55 -1.10 -8.47
N ALA A 31 -1.22 -0.37 -7.58
CA ALA A 31 -2.27 0.58 -7.95
C ALA A 31 -1.74 1.79 -8.76
N HIS A 32 -0.44 2.11 -8.65
CA HIS A 32 0.22 3.18 -9.39
C HIS A 32 0.68 2.76 -10.80
N GLU A 33 0.85 1.47 -11.03
CA GLU A 33 1.14 0.92 -12.36
C GLU A 33 0.02 1.16 -13.37
N LEU A 34 -1.24 1.23 -12.90
CA LEU A 34 -2.41 1.46 -13.76
C LEU A 34 -2.51 2.90 -14.29
N VAL A 35 -1.93 3.89 -13.60
CA VAL A 35 -2.07 5.31 -13.96
C VAL A 35 -0.96 5.75 -14.94
N ILE A 36 0.27 5.29 -14.74
CA ILE A 36 1.41 5.63 -15.62
C ILE A 36 1.25 5.00 -17.02
N THR A 37 0.57 3.86 -17.12
CA THR A 37 0.33 3.18 -18.41
C THR A 37 -0.86 3.75 -19.19
N THR A 38 -1.73 4.53 -18.54
CA THR A 38 -2.97 5.06 -19.14
C THR A 38 -2.91 6.56 -19.47
N GLN A 39 -1.87 7.27 -19.02
CA GLN A 39 -1.63 8.68 -19.39
C GLN A 39 -0.47 8.81 -20.41
N PRO A 40 -0.74 9.25 -21.67
CA PRO A 40 0.26 9.32 -22.75
C PRO A 40 1.48 10.20 -22.43
N GLU A 41 1.31 11.15 -21.52
CA GLU A 41 2.29 12.17 -21.14
C GLU A 41 3.41 11.56 -20.29
N PHE A 42 3.06 10.54 -19.49
CA PHE A 42 4.00 9.76 -18.67
C PHE A 42 4.60 8.58 -19.43
N ALA A 43 3.97 8.12 -20.52
CA ALA A 43 4.47 7.02 -21.34
C ALA A 43 5.85 7.30 -21.99
N LYS A 44 6.24 8.59 -22.12
CA LYS A 44 7.55 9.02 -22.63
C LYS A 44 8.65 9.01 -21.57
N THR A 45 8.30 8.96 -20.28
CA THR A 45 9.28 8.81 -19.21
C THR A 45 9.73 7.34 -19.18
N LYS A 46 11.05 7.11 -19.15
CA LYS A 46 11.68 5.78 -19.08
C LYS A 46 10.80 4.82 -18.29
N LYS A 47 10.41 3.67 -18.88
CA LYS A 47 9.68 2.59 -18.17
C LYS A 47 10.26 2.44 -16.77
N LEU A 48 9.57 3.00 -15.77
CA LEU A 48 10.00 2.89 -14.39
C LEU A 48 10.04 1.40 -14.09
N THR A 49 11.20 0.90 -13.69
CA THR A 49 11.32 -0.51 -13.34
C THR A 49 10.41 -0.79 -12.16
N LYS A 50 9.95 -2.04 -12.02
CA LYS A 50 9.16 -2.47 -10.86
C LYS A 50 9.82 -2.06 -9.55
N LYS A 51 11.14 -2.20 -9.47
CA LYS A 51 11.96 -1.81 -8.31
C LYS A 51 11.83 -0.31 -8.00
N MET A 52 11.97 0.56 -9.00
CA MET A 52 11.86 2.01 -8.80
C MET A 52 10.46 2.43 -8.32
N LYS A 53 9.42 1.76 -8.81
CA LYS A 53 8.03 2.00 -8.36
C LYS A 53 7.84 1.60 -6.90
N GLU A 54 8.33 0.42 -6.53
CA GLU A 54 8.27 -0.08 -5.15
C GLU A 54 9.09 0.80 -4.19
N GLU A 55 10.25 1.29 -4.62
CA GLU A 55 11.08 2.23 -3.85
C GLU A 55 10.37 3.57 -3.65
N TRP A 56 9.80 4.15 -4.71
CA TRP A 56 9.01 5.39 -4.59
C TRP A 56 7.80 5.20 -3.67
N ALA A 57 7.05 4.10 -3.83
CA ALA A 57 5.91 3.79 -2.97
C ALA A 57 6.34 3.63 -1.52
N ARG A 58 7.48 2.96 -1.28
CA ARG A 58 8.07 2.81 0.06
C ARG A 58 8.42 4.16 0.67
N ASP A 59 9.08 5.03 -0.09
CA ASP A 59 9.49 6.36 0.39
C ASP A 59 8.28 7.25 0.68
N PHE A 60 7.25 7.20 -0.17
CA PHE A 60 6.00 7.92 0.05
C PHE A 60 5.29 7.43 1.31
N VAL A 61 5.09 6.11 1.47
CA VAL A 61 4.51 5.53 2.69
C VAL A 61 5.33 5.90 3.92
N LYS A 62 6.66 5.81 3.84
CA LYS A 62 7.56 6.19 4.93
C LYS A 62 7.41 7.67 5.30
N SER A 63 7.16 8.55 4.34
CA SER A 63 6.90 9.96 4.62
C SER A 63 5.62 10.17 5.45
N ILE A 64 4.55 9.40 5.16
CA ILE A 64 3.28 9.44 5.92
C ILE A 64 3.48 8.96 7.37
N PHE A 65 4.30 7.94 7.59
CA PHE A 65 4.67 7.54 8.96
C PHE A 65 5.35 8.70 9.70
N ARG A 66 6.29 9.39 9.05
CA ARG A 66 7.03 10.50 9.65
C ARG A 66 6.15 11.70 9.99
N THR A 67 5.11 12.02 9.21
CA THR A 67 4.25 13.19 9.48
C THR A 67 3.50 13.09 10.81
N ARG A 68 3.27 11.86 11.30
CA ARG A 68 2.63 11.55 12.59
C ARG A 68 3.63 11.20 13.69
N GLY A 69 4.93 11.12 13.38
CA GLY A 69 5.95 10.65 14.33
C GLY A 69 5.92 9.13 14.58
N ALA A 70 5.34 8.34 13.67
CA ALA A 70 5.23 6.90 13.81
C ALA A 70 6.52 6.16 13.38
N ASP A 71 6.80 5.01 13.99
CA ASP A 71 7.95 4.16 13.63
C ASP A 71 7.62 3.29 12.41
N PHE A 72 8.28 3.56 11.29
CA PHE A 72 8.12 2.79 10.07
C PHE A 72 8.61 1.33 10.21
N GLU A 73 9.61 1.04 11.03
CA GLU A 73 10.14 -0.31 11.24
C GLU A 73 9.36 -1.11 12.28
N LYS A 74 8.69 -0.43 13.21
CA LYS A 74 7.83 -1.03 14.23
C LYS A 74 6.44 -0.37 14.24
N PRO A 75 5.67 -0.51 13.15
CA PRO A 75 4.35 0.12 13.05
C PRO A 75 3.37 -0.50 14.04
N THR A 76 2.54 0.33 14.66
CA THR A 76 1.35 -0.12 15.40
C THR A 76 0.15 -0.29 14.47
N VAL A 77 -0.91 -0.94 14.96
CA VAL A 77 -2.19 -1.04 14.24
C VAL A 77 -2.74 0.35 13.90
N GLU A 78 -2.66 1.29 14.83
CA GLU A 78 -3.14 2.66 14.64
C GLU A 78 -2.34 3.42 13.58
N ASP A 79 -1.03 3.20 13.50
CA ASP A 79 -0.18 3.79 12.46
C ASP A 79 -0.58 3.28 11.08
N LEU A 80 -0.84 1.97 10.97
CA LEU A 80 -1.27 1.35 9.71
C LEU A 80 -2.63 1.89 9.25
N VAL A 81 -3.60 2.02 10.16
CA VAL A 81 -4.92 2.60 9.84
C VAL A 81 -4.77 4.03 9.35
N TYR A 82 -3.98 4.85 10.06
CA TYR A 82 -3.73 6.23 9.65
C TYR A 82 -3.12 6.31 8.25
N VAL A 83 -2.11 5.49 7.97
CA VAL A 83 -1.46 5.45 6.65
C VAL A 83 -2.45 5.08 5.55
N VAL A 84 -3.33 4.10 5.77
CA VAL A 84 -4.36 3.74 4.80
C VAL A 84 -5.30 4.91 4.50
N GLU A 85 -5.72 5.66 5.51
CA GLU A 85 -6.58 6.83 5.32
C GLU A 85 -5.89 7.96 4.54
N GLN A 86 -4.62 8.22 4.83
CA GLN A 86 -3.83 9.20 4.06
C GLN A 86 -3.64 8.76 2.60
N LEU A 87 -3.38 7.48 2.36
CA LEU A 87 -3.26 6.93 1.01
C LEU A 87 -4.58 6.98 0.24
N LYS A 88 -5.74 6.77 0.89
CA LYS A 88 -7.06 6.93 0.27
C LYS A 88 -7.28 8.36 -0.20
N SER A 89 -7.00 9.34 0.68
CA SER A 89 -7.10 10.77 0.38
C SER A 89 -6.20 11.19 -0.78
N TYR A 90 -4.95 10.72 -0.80
CA TYR A 90 -4.05 10.96 -1.92
C TYR A 90 -4.56 10.30 -3.22
N ALA A 91 -5.04 9.05 -3.13
CA ALA A 91 -5.48 8.30 -4.30
C ALA A 91 -6.76 8.87 -4.95
N SER A 92 -7.64 9.54 -4.19
CA SER A 92 -8.88 10.12 -4.72
C SER A 92 -8.65 11.24 -5.72
N LEU A 93 -7.45 11.83 -5.75
CA LEU A 93 -7.05 12.81 -6.77
C LEU A 93 -6.88 12.19 -8.16
N PHE A 94 -6.68 10.87 -8.25
CA PHE A 94 -6.26 10.20 -9.48
C PHE A 94 -7.08 8.95 -9.84
N ARG A 95 -7.92 8.44 -8.94
CA ARG A 95 -8.58 7.14 -9.08
C ARG A 95 -10.05 7.20 -8.71
N SER A 96 -10.82 6.27 -9.28
CA SER A 96 -12.23 6.14 -8.92
C SER A 96 -12.39 5.65 -7.47
N PRO A 97 -13.45 6.09 -6.77
CA PRO A 97 -13.75 5.65 -5.40
C PRO A 97 -13.81 4.13 -5.26
N ALA A 98 -14.39 3.43 -6.24
CA ALA A 98 -14.52 1.97 -6.21
C ALA A 98 -13.16 1.24 -6.14
N ILE A 99 -12.13 1.71 -6.86
CA ILE A 99 -10.78 1.11 -6.81
C ILE A 99 -10.14 1.37 -5.43
N ILE A 100 -10.31 2.60 -4.91
CA ILE A 100 -9.76 3.02 -3.62
C ILE A 100 -10.38 2.19 -2.50
N GLU A 101 -11.70 2.07 -2.47
CA GLU A 101 -12.45 1.31 -1.47
C GLU A 101 -12.10 -0.17 -1.50
N LYS A 102 -11.98 -0.77 -2.69
CA LYS A 102 -11.57 -2.17 -2.83
C LYS A 102 -10.21 -2.42 -2.18
N ASN A 103 -9.20 -1.63 -2.55
CA ASN A 103 -7.84 -1.77 -2.05
C ASN A 103 -7.78 -1.49 -0.53
N ALA A 104 -8.45 -0.44 -0.07
CA ALA A 104 -8.53 -0.11 1.35
C ALA A 104 -9.19 -1.22 2.16
N LYS A 105 -10.30 -1.79 1.68
CA LYS A 105 -11.00 -2.90 2.35
C LYS A 105 -10.10 -4.13 2.48
N GLN A 106 -9.32 -4.45 1.45
CA GLN A 106 -8.36 -5.55 1.47
C GLN A 106 -7.27 -5.34 2.54
N ILE A 107 -6.64 -4.16 2.56
CA ILE A 107 -5.61 -3.86 3.56
C ILE A 107 -6.20 -3.79 4.98
N MET A 108 -7.35 -3.17 5.18
CA MET A 108 -8.02 -3.12 6.47
C MET A 108 -8.38 -4.53 6.97
N GLY A 109 -8.70 -5.45 6.06
CA GLY A 109 -8.86 -6.87 6.37
C GLY A 109 -7.59 -7.51 6.95
N LEU A 110 -6.41 -7.17 6.43
CA LEU A 110 -5.13 -7.63 6.98
C LEU A 110 -4.84 -6.99 8.35
N ILE A 111 -5.11 -5.70 8.52
CA ILE A 111 -4.90 -4.99 9.79
C ILE A 111 -5.71 -5.65 10.91
N LYS A 112 -7.00 -5.96 10.66
CA LYS A 112 -7.89 -6.62 11.63
C LYS A 112 -7.43 -8.03 12.04
N LYS A 113 -6.53 -8.65 11.28
CA LYS A 113 -6.00 -9.99 11.55
C LYS A 113 -4.67 -9.97 12.31
N ILE A 114 -4.10 -8.79 12.58
CA ILE A 114 -2.95 -8.67 13.47
C ILE A 114 -3.45 -9.05 14.87
N LYS A 115 -2.98 -10.18 15.39
CA LYS A 115 -3.21 -10.60 16.78
C LYS A 115 -2.04 -10.11 17.60
N ASP A 116 -2.32 -9.35 18.66
CA ASP A 116 -1.38 -9.04 19.73
C ASP A 116 -0.77 -10.36 20.26
#